data_AF-A0A848Y2G4-F1
#
_entry.id   AF-A0A848Y2G4-F1
#
_cell.length_a   1.000
_cell.length_b   1.000
_cell.length_c   1.000
_cell.angle_alpha   90.00
_cell.angle_beta   90.00
_cell.angle_gamma   90.00
#
_symmetry.space_group_name_H-M   'P 1'
#
loop_
_entity.id
_entity.type
_entity.pdbx_description
1 polymer ?
#
loop_
_entity_poly.entity_id
_entity_poly.type
_entity_poly.pdbx_seq_one_letter_code
_entity_poly.pdbx_strand_id
1 'polypeptide(L)'
;MSTGKRYSDAEVHAIFERAAARQEEARRAEDASRAGLSLEELQRIGAEAGIDPAHIAAAATSLPADASASAPSSTFLGMPTALHAERVLPTPVPDETWERIVLELRRMFKKDGISSEVGRIREWTVPSMQGSRDRQVKVTLTPSADGTRVTIDQSMRGAVLGFSISSGIYVLVAAFTGALSVFGPPSELPLGVPVMFLVFAATMFTAMQLWTRTHAKRQRERFERALDRIELITRDAAATASSDSTDTPEADSRSALDLDALPDTPEAARDASSSWRTRS
;
A
#
# COMPACT_ATOMS: atom_id res chain seq x y z
N MET A 1 33.59 -14.59 11.11
CA MET A 1 34.30 -13.52 10.37
C MET A 1 33.30 -12.89 9.42
N SER A 2 32.82 -11.68 9.73
CA SER A 2 31.76 -11.01 8.97
C SER A 2 32.35 -10.35 7.72
N THR A 3 32.07 -10.88 6.53
CA THR A 3 32.43 -10.29 5.25
C THR A 3 31.51 -9.11 4.95
N GLY A 4 31.89 -7.91 5.40
CA GLY A 4 31.17 -6.68 5.06
C GLY A 4 31.37 -6.32 3.59
N LYS A 5 30.26 -6.20 2.84
CA LYS A 5 30.28 -5.69 1.46
C LYS A 5 30.83 -4.26 1.45
N ARG A 6 31.85 -3.99 0.63
CA ARG A 6 32.35 -2.63 0.39
C ARG A 6 31.58 -2.01 -0.77
N TYR A 7 31.11 -0.78 -0.58
CA TYR A 7 30.37 -0.02 -1.58
C TYR A 7 31.32 0.93 -2.29
N SER A 8 31.15 1.07 -3.60
CA SER A 8 31.83 2.09 -4.40
C SER A 8 31.28 3.49 -4.10
N ASP A 9 32.03 4.53 -4.40
CA ASP A 9 31.65 5.92 -4.13
C ASP A 9 30.31 6.31 -4.80
N ALA A 10 30.08 5.81 -6.02
CA ALA A 10 28.81 5.97 -6.72
C ALA A 10 27.64 5.25 -6.02
N GLU A 11 27.87 4.06 -5.46
CA GLU A 11 26.86 3.34 -4.68
C GLU A 11 26.57 4.05 -3.36
N VAL A 12 27.59 4.59 -2.70
CA VAL A 12 27.46 5.37 -1.47
C VAL A 12 26.60 6.61 -1.72
N HIS A 13 26.88 7.36 -2.79
CA HIS A 13 26.08 8.53 -3.17
C HIS A 13 24.62 8.15 -3.43
N ALA A 14 24.39 7.10 -4.22
CA ALA A 14 23.03 6.62 -4.53
C ALA A 14 22.29 6.07 -3.29
N ILE A 15 23.00 5.55 -2.30
CA ILE A 15 22.42 5.12 -1.02
C ILE A 15 21.98 6.35 -0.21
N PHE A 16 22.82 7.37 -0.08
CA PHE A 16 22.49 8.57 0.67
C PHE A 16 21.38 9.40 0.03
N GLU A 17 21.38 9.54 -1.30
CA GLU A 17 20.29 10.23 -2.01
C GLU A 17 18.94 9.54 -1.79
N ARG A 18 18.89 8.20 -1.89
CA ARG A 18 17.67 7.44 -1.59
C ARG A 18 17.29 7.48 -0.12
N ALA A 19 18.25 7.54 0.79
CA ALA A 19 17.98 7.67 2.22
C ALA A 19 17.36 9.04 2.55
N ALA A 20 17.92 10.13 1.99
CA ALA A 20 17.41 11.48 2.16
C ALA A 20 16.00 11.66 1.57
N ALA A 21 15.75 11.13 0.37
CA ALA A 21 14.42 11.17 -0.24
C ALA A 21 13.36 10.46 0.63
N ARG A 22 13.72 9.30 1.21
CA ARG A 22 12.82 8.56 2.10
C ARG A 22 12.58 9.26 3.42
N GLN A 23 13.60 9.91 3.99
CA GLN A 23 13.45 10.67 5.22
C GLN A 23 12.51 11.86 5.04
N GLU A 24 12.58 12.54 3.89
CA GLU A 24 11.71 13.66 3.55
C GLU A 24 10.25 13.22 3.35
N GLU A 25 10.03 12.04 2.78
CA GLU A 25 8.69 11.44 2.66
C GLU A 25 8.12 11.00 4.00
N ALA A 26 8.95 10.44 4.89
CA ALA A 26 8.55 10.08 6.25
C ALA A 26 8.17 11.32 7.07
N ARG A 27 8.95 12.40 6.98
CA ARG A 27 8.62 13.68 7.62
C ARG A 27 7.30 14.25 7.11
N ARG A 28 7.08 14.25 5.79
CA ARG A 28 5.79 14.69 5.22
C ARG A 28 4.62 13.83 5.68
N ALA A 29 4.80 12.53 5.91
CA ALA A 29 3.76 11.65 6.45
C ALA A 29 3.50 11.89 7.95
N GLU A 30 4.55 12.15 8.74
CA GLU A 30 4.44 12.54 10.15
C GLU A 30 3.79 13.93 10.33
N ASP A 31 4.13 14.88 9.45
CA ASP A 31 3.51 16.20 9.44
C ASP A 31 2.05 16.11 9.01
N ALA A 32 1.71 15.23 8.05
CA ALA A 32 0.33 14.97 7.66
C ALA A 32 -0.49 14.30 8.78
N SER A 33 0.11 13.43 9.59
CA SER A 33 -0.56 12.83 10.75
C SER A 33 -0.72 13.80 11.92
N ARG A 34 0.16 14.80 12.03
CA ARG A 34 0.02 15.95 12.95
C ARG A 34 -0.80 17.11 12.39
N ALA A 35 -1.23 17.07 11.12
CA ALA A 35 -1.97 18.16 10.47
C ALA A 35 -3.48 18.16 10.75
N GLY A 36 -3.98 17.29 11.63
CA GLY A 36 -5.38 17.31 12.07
C GLY A 36 -5.61 18.36 13.16
N LEU A 37 -6.64 19.20 13.00
CA LEU A 37 -7.09 20.11 14.05
C LEU A 37 -8.05 19.38 14.99
N SER A 38 -7.88 19.56 16.30
CA SER A 38 -8.83 19.07 17.29
C SER A 38 -10.19 19.75 17.13
N LEU A 39 -11.26 19.12 17.62
CA LEU A 39 -12.61 19.72 17.58
C LEU A 39 -12.63 21.08 18.29
N GLU A 40 -11.89 21.22 19.39
CA GLU A 40 -11.75 22.46 20.15
C GLU A 40 -11.03 23.54 19.34
N GLU A 41 -10.00 23.16 18.57
CA GLU A 41 -9.32 24.08 17.66
C GLU A 41 -10.22 24.50 16.48
N LEU A 42 -11.00 23.58 15.92
CA LEU A 42 -11.97 23.87 14.87
C LEU A 42 -13.08 24.80 15.36
N GLN A 43 -13.58 24.58 16.58
CA GLN A 43 -14.57 25.45 17.21
C GLN A 43 -14.01 26.85 17.46
N ARG A 44 -12.75 26.96 17.90
CA ARG A 44 -12.07 28.24 18.08
C ARG A 44 -11.90 29.00 16.77
N ILE A 45 -11.38 28.34 15.72
CA ILE A 45 -11.22 28.93 14.38
C ILE A 45 -12.58 29.35 13.80
N GLY A 46 -13.59 28.51 13.99
CA GLY A 46 -14.97 28.81 13.60
C GLY A 46 -15.54 30.03 14.28
N ALA A 47 -15.34 30.15 15.60
CA ALA A 47 -15.76 31.32 16.35
C ALA A 47 -15.07 32.60 15.87
N GLU A 48 -13.77 32.54 15.58
CA GLU A 48 -13.00 33.64 14.98
C GLU A 48 -13.55 34.04 13.59
N ALA A 49 -14.07 33.07 12.83
CA ALA A 49 -14.73 33.28 11.55
C ALA A 49 -16.23 33.66 11.66
N GLY A 50 -16.77 33.80 12.87
CA GLY A 50 -18.18 34.14 13.11
C GLY A 50 -19.16 32.98 12.96
N ILE A 51 -18.68 31.74 12.94
CA ILE A 51 -19.48 30.51 12.92
C ILE A 51 -19.69 30.04 14.37
N ASP A 52 -20.94 29.80 14.76
CA ASP A 52 -21.26 29.31 16.11
C ASP A 52 -20.59 27.93 16.35
N PRO A 53 -19.78 27.77 17.42
CA PRO A 53 -19.19 26.50 17.83
C PRO A 53 -20.19 25.33 17.94
N ALA A 54 -21.46 25.60 18.27
CA ALA A 54 -22.50 24.59 18.35
C ALA A 54 -22.82 23.97 16.97
N HIS A 55 -22.76 24.77 15.90
CA HIS A 55 -22.93 24.27 14.53
C HIS A 55 -21.74 23.41 14.09
N ILE A 56 -20.53 23.72 14.56
CA ILE A 56 -19.32 22.93 14.29
C ILE A 56 -19.35 21.62 15.06
N ALA A 57 -19.81 21.62 16.32
CA ALA A 57 -20.02 20.40 17.11
C ALA A 57 -21.07 19.47 16.47
N ALA A 58 -22.19 20.05 16.02
CA ALA A 58 -23.22 19.30 15.31
C ALA A 58 -22.70 18.71 13.98
N ALA A 59 -21.94 19.49 13.21
CA ALA A 59 -21.31 19.03 11.97
C ALA A 59 -20.30 17.90 12.23
N ALA A 60 -19.48 18.03 13.29
CA ALA A 60 -18.53 16.99 13.69
C ALA A 60 -19.22 15.69 14.12
N THR A 61 -20.36 15.78 14.81
CA THR A 61 -21.15 14.61 15.24
C THR A 61 -21.91 13.97 14.08
N SER A 62 -22.21 14.74 13.03
CA SER A 62 -22.86 14.24 11.80
C SER A 62 -21.90 13.49 10.87
N LEU A 63 -20.58 13.60 11.10
CA LEU A 63 -19.59 12.79 10.40
C LEU A 63 -19.63 11.36 10.98
N PRO A 64 -19.76 10.31 10.15
CA PRO A 64 -19.66 8.93 10.61
C PRO A 64 -18.36 8.74 11.41
N ALA A 65 -18.38 7.99 12.51
CA ALA A 65 -17.17 7.62 13.24
C ALA A 65 -16.13 6.91 12.35
N ASP A 66 -16.61 6.24 11.28
CA ASP A 66 -15.79 5.63 10.22
C ASP A 66 -15.32 6.60 9.12
N ALA A 67 -15.70 7.87 9.15
CA ALA A 67 -15.17 8.88 8.24
C ALA A 67 -13.67 9.15 8.49
N SER A 68 -13.16 8.75 9.65
CA SER A 68 -11.72 8.72 9.91
C SER A 68 -11.01 7.52 9.24
N ALA A 69 -11.75 6.50 8.77
CA ALA A 69 -11.23 5.34 8.03
C ALA A 69 -11.40 5.47 6.49
N SER A 70 -12.11 6.51 6.05
CA SER A 70 -12.22 6.87 4.64
C SER A 70 -11.59 8.24 4.45
N ALA A 71 -10.26 8.29 4.38
CA ALA A 71 -9.54 9.53 4.08
C ALA A 71 -10.19 10.30 2.91
N PRO A 72 -10.20 11.64 2.96
CA PRO A 72 -10.86 12.46 1.96
C PRO A 72 -10.40 12.06 0.57
N SER A 73 -11.33 11.57 -0.25
CA SER A 73 -11.02 11.25 -1.64
C SER A 73 -10.70 12.54 -2.37
N SER A 74 -9.40 12.84 -2.51
CA SER A 74 -8.95 13.99 -3.28
C SER A 74 -9.58 13.92 -4.67
N THR A 75 -10.10 15.05 -5.14
CA THR A 75 -10.86 15.14 -6.39
C THR A 75 -10.34 16.33 -7.21
N PHE A 76 -10.23 16.17 -8.53
CA PHE A 76 -9.88 17.23 -9.48
C PHE A 76 -10.90 17.25 -10.60
N LEU A 77 -11.55 18.40 -10.85
CA LEU A 77 -12.64 18.53 -11.85
C LEU A 77 -13.76 17.48 -11.67
N GLY A 78 -14.06 17.08 -10.42
CA GLY A 78 -15.06 16.04 -10.13
C GLY A 78 -14.60 14.60 -10.40
N MET A 79 -13.31 14.38 -10.71
CA MET A 79 -12.67 13.07 -10.88
C MET A 79 -11.83 12.70 -9.65
N PRO A 80 -11.97 11.47 -9.10
CA PRO A 80 -11.13 11.01 -8.01
C PRO A 80 -9.64 10.98 -8.39
N THR A 81 -8.79 11.63 -7.60
CA THR A 81 -7.32 11.68 -7.79
C THR A 81 -6.55 10.82 -6.83
N ALA A 82 -7.17 10.34 -5.74
CA ALA A 82 -6.60 9.34 -4.86
C ALA A 82 -7.66 8.36 -4.39
N LEU A 83 -7.24 7.12 -4.18
CA LEU A 83 -8.00 6.09 -3.50
C LEU A 83 -7.26 5.75 -2.21
N HIS A 84 -8.03 5.69 -1.13
CA HIS A 84 -7.55 5.34 0.19
C HIS A 84 -8.51 4.31 0.79
N ALA A 85 -7.95 3.30 1.45
CA ALA A 85 -8.71 2.35 2.24
C ALA A 85 -7.92 2.04 3.51
N GLU A 86 -8.61 1.96 4.63
CA GLU A 86 -8.00 1.78 5.93
C GLU A 86 -8.75 0.75 6.77
N ARG A 87 -8.02 -0.03 7.57
CA ARG A 87 -8.59 -0.94 8.56
C ARG A 87 -7.68 -1.11 9.75
N VAL A 88 -8.26 -1.16 10.94
CA VAL A 88 -7.54 -1.51 12.18
C VAL A 88 -7.72 -3.01 12.44
N LEU A 89 -6.61 -3.74 12.53
CA LEU A 89 -6.56 -5.13 12.95
C LEU A 89 -6.43 -5.18 14.48
N PRO A 90 -7.16 -6.05 15.18
CA PRO A 90 -7.15 -6.12 16.64
C PRO A 90 -5.87 -6.72 17.23
N THR A 91 -5.00 -7.32 16.41
CA THR A 91 -3.79 -8.00 16.86
C THR A 91 -2.52 -7.40 16.26
N PRO A 92 -1.39 -7.43 16.99
CA PRO A 92 -0.07 -7.16 16.42
C PRO A 92 0.26 -8.15 15.29
N VAL A 93 0.88 -7.67 14.21
CA VAL A 93 1.28 -8.51 13.07
C VAL A 93 2.76 -8.89 13.19
N PRO A 94 3.10 -10.15 13.50
CA PRO A 94 4.50 -10.60 13.55
C PRO A 94 5.10 -10.75 12.14
N ASP A 95 6.43 -10.85 12.08
CA ASP A 95 7.28 -10.84 10.87
C ASP A 95 6.84 -11.91 9.87
N GLU A 96 6.62 -13.13 10.34
CA GLU A 96 6.21 -14.27 9.51
C GLU A 96 4.82 -14.05 8.90
N THR A 97 3.94 -13.38 9.64
CA THR A 97 2.60 -13.02 9.15
C THR A 97 2.68 -11.90 8.12
N TRP A 98 3.62 -10.96 8.29
CA TRP A 98 3.88 -9.92 7.29
C TRP A 98 4.38 -10.51 5.96
N GLU A 99 5.29 -11.48 5.99
CA GLU A 99 5.75 -12.14 4.76
C GLU A 99 4.63 -12.84 4.02
N ARG A 100 3.73 -13.52 4.75
CA ARG A 100 2.50 -14.10 4.19
C ARG A 100 1.59 -13.05 3.55
N ILE A 101 1.42 -11.89 4.21
CA ILE A 101 0.65 -10.77 3.69
C ILE A 101 1.28 -10.26 2.38
N VAL A 102 2.59 -10.04 2.34
CA VAL A 102 3.30 -9.58 1.14
C VAL A 102 3.15 -10.55 -0.02
N LEU A 103 3.27 -11.86 0.24
CA LEU A 103 3.05 -12.90 -0.77
C LEU A 103 1.63 -12.85 -1.34
N GLU A 104 0.62 -12.65 -0.49
CA GLU A 104 -0.77 -12.54 -0.94
C GLU A 104 -1.03 -11.24 -1.71
N LEU A 105 -0.45 -10.13 -1.28
CA LEU A 105 -0.48 -8.85 -2.01
C LEU A 105 0.15 -9.00 -3.41
N ARG A 106 1.31 -9.66 -3.51
CA ARG A 106 1.95 -9.96 -4.80
C ARG A 106 1.05 -10.76 -5.72
N ARG A 107 0.36 -11.78 -5.19
CA ARG A 107 -0.61 -12.60 -5.96
C ARG A 107 -1.82 -11.80 -6.40
N MET A 108 -2.39 -11.00 -5.50
CA MET A 108 -3.62 -10.24 -5.76
C MET A 108 -3.40 -9.11 -6.77
N PHE A 109 -2.30 -8.38 -6.62
CA PHE A 109 -1.94 -7.26 -7.50
C PHE A 109 -1.14 -7.70 -8.73
N LYS A 110 -0.72 -8.98 -8.80
CA LYS A 110 0.10 -9.58 -9.86
C LYS A 110 1.39 -8.81 -10.14
N LYS A 111 2.03 -8.30 -9.09
CA LYS A 111 3.24 -7.46 -9.17
C LYS A 111 4.14 -7.74 -7.98
N ASP A 112 5.45 -7.81 -8.23
CA ASP A 112 6.40 -8.23 -7.19
C ASP A 112 6.58 -7.18 -6.07
N GLY A 113 6.41 -5.89 -6.38
CA GLY A 113 6.51 -4.80 -5.40
C GLY A 113 7.84 -4.76 -4.63
N ILE A 114 8.01 -3.75 -3.79
CA ILE A 114 9.16 -3.60 -2.91
C ILE A 114 8.63 -3.57 -1.48
N SER A 115 9.08 -4.52 -0.66
CA SER A 115 8.83 -4.50 0.79
C SER A 115 9.93 -3.70 1.46
N SER A 116 9.56 -2.76 2.33
CA SER A 116 10.48 -2.01 3.18
C SER A 116 9.96 -1.98 4.61
N GLU A 117 10.88 -2.09 5.55
CA GLU A 117 10.61 -2.00 6.98
C GLU A 117 11.41 -0.85 7.56
N VAL A 118 10.73 0.03 8.28
CA VAL A 118 11.33 1.20 8.94
C VAL A 118 10.83 1.24 10.37
N GLY A 119 11.69 0.83 11.32
CA GLY A 119 11.31 0.73 12.72
C GLY A 119 10.22 -0.31 12.92
N ARG A 120 9.02 0.14 13.33
CA ARG A 120 7.83 -0.73 13.47
C ARG A 120 6.83 -0.60 12.33
N ILE A 121 7.13 0.24 11.33
CA ILE A 121 6.28 0.47 10.18
C ILE A 121 6.72 -0.46 9.06
N ARG A 122 5.77 -1.18 8.49
CA ARG A 122 6.01 -2.07 7.35
C ARG A 122 5.28 -1.54 6.14
N GLU A 123 5.98 -1.52 5.02
CA GLU A 123 5.46 -0.98 3.78
C GLU A 123 5.68 -1.94 2.64
N TRP A 124 4.67 -2.13 1.80
CA TRP A 124 4.78 -2.80 0.52
C TRP A 124 4.30 -1.86 -0.57
N THR A 125 5.21 -1.50 -1.47
CA THR A 125 4.96 -0.52 -2.52
C THR A 125 5.21 -1.10 -3.88
N VAL A 126 4.23 -0.98 -4.76
CA VAL A 126 4.35 -1.38 -6.16
C VAL A 126 4.93 -0.21 -6.95
N PRO A 127 6.18 -0.31 -7.46
CA PRO A 127 6.71 0.73 -8.31
C PRO A 127 5.89 0.81 -9.59
N SER A 128 5.56 2.04 -9.98
CA SER A 128 4.96 2.34 -11.27
C SER A 128 5.99 2.07 -12.37
N MET A 129 5.83 0.98 -13.13
CA MET A 129 6.54 0.86 -14.41
C MET A 129 6.07 2.00 -15.32
N GLN A 130 7.03 2.72 -15.92
CA GLN A 130 6.86 3.84 -16.86
C GLN A 130 6.75 5.23 -16.23
N GLY A 131 7.83 5.71 -15.59
CA GLY A 131 8.17 7.14 -15.40
C GLY A 131 7.22 8.05 -14.61
N SER A 132 5.96 7.66 -14.42
CA SER A 132 4.93 8.37 -13.70
C SER A 132 4.90 7.81 -12.28
N ARG A 133 5.47 8.54 -11.32
CA ARG A 133 5.45 8.25 -9.87
C ARG A 133 4.03 8.07 -9.26
N ASP A 134 3.00 8.20 -10.07
CA ASP A 134 1.65 8.57 -9.66
C ASP A 134 0.63 7.43 -9.71
N ARG A 135 1.09 6.18 -9.90
CA ARG A 135 0.24 4.98 -9.84
C ARG A 135 0.87 3.90 -8.97
N GLN A 136 1.43 4.32 -7.86
CA GLN A 136 2.00 3.41 -6.86
C GLN A 136 0.86 2.98 -5.94
N VAL A 137 0.72 1.66 -5.77
CA VAL A 137 -0.08 1.10 -4.68
C VAL A 137 0.87 0.96 -3.51
N LYS A 138 0.57 1.66 -2.41
CA LYS A 138 1.33 1.62 -1.17
C LYS A 138 0.46 1.01 -0.10
N VAL A 139 0.91 -0.10 0.47
CA VAL A 139 0.28 -0.74 1.64
C VAL A 139 1.18 -0.47 2.83
N THR A 140 0.64 0.06 3.92
CA THR A 140 1.39 0.41 5.12
C THR A 140 0.74 -0.19 6.35
N LEU A 141 1.53 -0.86 7.17
CA LEU A 141 1.14 -1.35 8.49
C LEU A 141 1.81 -0.46 9.54
N THR A 142 1.00 0.17 10.37
CA THR A 142 1.45 1.02 11.47
C THR A 142 0.87 0.50 12.78
N PRO A 143 1.70 0.22 13.81
CA PRO A 143 1.19 -0.10 15.13
C PRO A 143 0.38 1.08 15.69
N SER A 144 -0.81 0.79 16.22
CA SER A 144 -1.72 1.76 16.82
C SER A 144 -2.09 1.30 18.23
N ALA A 145 -2.66 2.20 19.05
CA ALA A 145 -3.03 1.88 20.43
C ALA A 145 -4.03 0.71 20.51
N ASP A 146 -4.89 0.57 19.50
CA ASP A 146 -5.95 -0.45 19.41
C ASP A 146 -5.56 -1.68 18.56
N GLY A 147 -4.29 -1.81 18.14
CA GLY A 147 -3.80 -2.94 17.34
C GLY A 147 -2.90 -2.53 16.17
N THR A 148 -3.10 -3.08 14.97
CA THR A 148 -2.29 -2.76 13.77
C THR A 148 -3.16 -2.08 12.71
N ARG A 149 -2.85 -0.83 12.37
CA ARG A 149 -3.53 -0.08 11.32
C ARG A 149 -2.94 -0.44 9.96
N VAL A 150 -3.78 -0.92 9.05
CA VAL A 150 -3.46 -1.24 7.66
C VAL A 150 -4.04 -0.16 6.77
N THR A 151 -3.20 0.50 5.99
CA THR A 151 -3.59 1.55 5.04
C THR A 151 -3.18 1.14 3.63
N ILE A 152 -4.09 1.31 2.67
CA ILE A 152 -3.83 1.09 1.24
C ILE A 152 -4.10 2.39 0.50
N ASP A 153 -3.04 2.96 -0.07
CA ASP A 153 -3.07 4.18 -0.85
C ASP A 153 -2.77 3.93 -2.33
N GLN A 154 -3.54 4.56 -3.20
CA GLN A 154 -3.24 4.62 -4.62
C GLN A 154 -3.54 6.01 -5.16
N SER A 155 -2.52 6.66 -5.71
CA SER A 155 -2.73 7.87 -6.49
C SER A 155 -3.22 7.57 -7.90
N MET A 156 -4.05 8.46 -8.42
CA MET A 156 -4.48 8.56 -9.82
C MET A 156 -4.22 9.95 -10.39
N ARG A 157 -3.59 10.84 -9.62
CA ARG A 157 -3.47 12.27 -9.91
C ARG A 157 -2.84 12.51 -11.28
N GLY A 158 -1.81 11.77 -11.65
CA GLY A 158 -1.05 11.97 -12.89
C GLY A 158 -1.81 11.49 -14.12
N ALA A 159 -2.61 10.43 -13.97
CA ALA A 159 -3.53 10.03 -15.02
C ALA A 159 -4.61 11.10 -15.22
N VAL A 160 -5.23 11.58 -14.14
CA VAL A 160 -6.27 12.62 -14.21
C VAL A 160 -5.72 13.93 -14.79
N LEU A 161 -4.54 14.38 -14.35
CA LEU A 161 -3.86 15.58 -14.87
C LEU A 161 -3.46 15.42 -16.34
N GLY A 162 -2.83 14.30 -16.70
CA GLY A 162 -2.40 14.06 -18.09
C GLY A 162 -3.57 14.11 -19.07
N PHE A 163 -4.69 13.48 -18.73
CA PHE A 163 -5.88 13.54 -19.57
C PHE A 163 -6.58 14.90 -19.55
N SER A 164 -6.57 15.62 -18.41
CA SER A 164 -7.11 16.97 -18.34
C SER A 164 -6.32 17.94 -19.22
N ILE A 165 -4.99 17.82 -19.24
CA ILE A 165 -4.12 18.60 -20.12
C ILE A 165 -4.42 18.26 -21.58
N SER A 166 -4.51 16.98 -21.93
CA SER A 166 -4.87 16.55 -23.29
C SER A 166 -6.23 17.10 -23.74
N SER A 167 -7.24 17.07 -22.87
CA SER A 167 -8.54 17.68 -23.14
C SER A 167 -8.46 19.19 -23.35
N GLY A 168 -7.64 19.88 -22.54
CA GLY A 168 -7.39 21.31 -22.68
C GLY A 168 -6.74 21.68 -24.02
N ILE A 169 -5.83 20.84 -24.53
CA ILE A 169 -5.21 21.03 -25.86
C ILE A 169 -6.27 21.06 -26.95
N TYR A 170 -7.26 20.16 -26.93
CA TYR A 170 -8.34 20.16 -27.92
C TYR A 170 -9.21 21.43 -27.86
N VAL A 171 -9.46 21.95 -26.65
CA VAL A 171 -10.17 23.23 -26.50
C VAL A 171 -9.34 24.39 -27.07
N LEU A 172 -8.02 24.40 -26.85
CA LEU A 172 -7.13 25.40 -27.43
C LEU A 172 -7.08 25.32 -28.96
N VAL A 173 -7.00 24.11 -29.52
CA VAL A 173 -7.06 23.90 -30.98
C VAL A 173 -8.42 24.34 -31.54
N ALA A 174 -9.51 24.07 -30.84
CA ALA A 174 -10.83 24.56 -31.24
C ALA A 174 -10.89 26.09 -31.24
N ALA A 175 -10.38 26.75 -30.21
CA ALA A 175 -10.34 28.20 -30.13
C ALA A 175 -9.47 28.80 -31.26
N PHE A 176 -8.31 28.21 -31.52
CA PHE A 176 -7.40 28.64 -32.58
C PHE A 176 -8.03 28.49 -33.97
N THR A 177 -8.58 27.32 -34.28
CA THR A 177 -9.25 27.07 -35.57
C THR A 177 -10.51 27.91 -35.73
N GLY A 178 -11.27 28.15 -34.65
CA GLY A 178 -12.40 29.07 -34.65
C GLY A 178 -11.99 30.52 -34.94
N ALA A 179 -10.89 30.98 -34.34
CA ALA A 179 -10.33 32.31 -34.63
C ALA A 179 -9.89 32.43 -36.10
N LEU A 180 -9.24 31.40 -36.66
CA LEU A 180 -8.88 31.37 -38.08
C LEU A 180 -10.10 31.36 -39.00
N SER A 181 -11.20 30.69 -38.63
CA SER A 181 -12.44 30.71 -39.42
C SER A 181 -13.13 32.08 -39.43
N VAL A 182 -12.94 32.91 -38.40
CA VAL A 182 -13.56 34.24 -38.29
C VAL A 182 -12.66 35.36 -38.83
N PHE A 183 -11.36 35.30 -38.55
CA PHE A 183 -10.40 36.36 -38.85
C PHE A 183 -9.41 36.00 -39.96
N GLY A 184 -9.41 34.76 -40.43
CA GLY A 184 -8.47 34.25 -41.45
C GLY A 184 -8.96 34.44 -42.89
N PRO A 185 -8.16 33.98 -43.87
CA PRO A 185 -8.50 34.05 -45.29
C PRO A 185 -9.80 33.28 -45.61
N PRO A 186 -10.67 33.80 -46.49
CA PRO A 186 -12.04 33.32 -46.68
C PRO A 186 -12.24 31.91 -47.30
N SER A 187 -11.25 31.01 -47.34
CA SER A 187 -11.37 29.76 -48.11
C SER A 187 -10.77 28.45 -47.55
N GLU A 188 -10.29 28.36 -46.31
CA GLU A 188 -9.50 27.15 -45.93
C GLU A 188 -10.14 26.26 -44.84
N LEU A 189 -10.96 26.77 -43.92
CA LEU A 189 -11.46 25.98 -42.78
C LEU A 189 -12.96 26.21 -42.51
N PRO A 190 -13.83 25.19 -42.74
CA PRO A 190 -15.24 25.32 -42.43
C PRO A 190 -15.47 25.45 -40.91
N LEU A 191 -16.48 26.23 -40.51
CA LEU A 191 -16.91 26.40 -39.11
C LEU A 191 -17.18 25.08 -38.35
N GLY A 192 -17.32 23.96 -39.06
CA GLY A 192 -17.45 22.63 -38.46
C GLY A 192 -16.19 22.12 -37.75
N VAL A 193 -15.00 22.59 -38.12
CA VAL A 193 -13.72 22.14 -37.52
C VAL A 193 -13.60 22.47 -36.02
N PRO A 194 -13.79 23.74 -35.58
CA PRO A 194 -13.73 24.05 -34.14
C PRO A 194 -14.82 23.33 -33.35
N VAL A 195 -16.02 23.16 -33.92
CA VAL A 195 -17.13 22.42 -33.29
C VAL A 195 -16.75 20.95 -33.09
N MET A 196 -16.14 20.31 -34.09
CA MET A 196 -15.67 18.94 -34.00
C MET A 196 -14.65 18.75 -32.86
N PHE A 197 -13.70 19.68 -32.71
CA PHE A 197 -12.72 19.62 -31.62
C PHE A 197 -13.36 19.80 -30.23
N LEU A 198 -14.36 20.68 -30.10
CA LEU A 198 -15.10 20.84 -28.84
C LEU A 198 -15.91 19.59 -28.49
N VAL A 199 -16.60 18.99 -29.48
CA VAL A 199 -17.34 17.73 -29.29
C VAL A 199 -16.39 16.60 -28.87
N PHE A 200 -15.21 16.51 -29.51
CA PHE A 200 -14.20 15.53 -29.17
C PHE A 200 -13.67 15.72 -27.74
N ALA A 201 -13.34 16.96 -27.36
CA ALA A 201 -12.91 17.31 -26.01
C ALA A 201 -13.97 16.94 -24.96
N ALA A 202 -15.23 17.32 -25.18
CA ALA A 202 -16.34 17.02 -24.28
C ALA A 202 -16.57 15.50 -24.14
N THR A 203 -16.48 14.76 -25.24
CA THR A 203 -16.65 13.29 -25.26
C THR A 203 -15.53 12.61 -24.49
N MET A 204 -14.27 12.98 -24.73
CA MET A 204 -13.11 12.47 -23.99
C MET A 204 -13.21 12.78 -22.50
N PHE A 205 -13.57 14.02 -22.14
CA PHE A 205 -13.71 14.45 -20.75
C PHE A 205 -14.80 13.63 -20.03
N THR A 206 -15.96 13.48 -20.64
CA THR A 206 -17.09 12.71 -20.07
C THR A 206 -16.73 11.23 -19.94
N ALA A 207 -16.13 10.64 -20.97
CA ALA A 207 -15.68 9.25 -20.95
C ALA A 207 -14.65 9.00 -19.84
N MET A 208 -13.71 9.93 -19.65
CA MET A 208 -12.73 9.87 -18.57
C MET A 208 -13.38 9.99 -17.19
N GLN A 209 -14.36 10.86 -17.02
CA GLN A 209 -15.08 11.02 -15.77
C GLN A 209 -15.86 9.77 -15.38
N LEU A 210 -16.50 9.10 -16.36
CA LEU A 210 -17.16 7.81 -16.16
C LEU A 210 -16.15 6.70 -15.86
N TRP A 211 -15.04 6.65 -16.59
CA TRP A 211 -13.99 5.66 -16.38
C TRP A 211 -13.36 5.78 -14.98
N THR A 212 -12.98 6.98 -14.54
CA THR A 212 -12.40 7.19 -13.20
C THR A 212 -13.39 6.82 -12.09
N ARG A 213 -14.66 7.19 -12.21
CA ARG A 213 -15.69 6.85 -11.22
C ARG A 213 -15.94 5.34 -11.13
N THR A 214 -16.08 4.68 -12.27
CA THR A 214 -16.29 3.22 -12.32
C THR A 214 -15.05 2.46 -11.88
N HIS A 215 -13.86 2.92 -12.27
CA HIS A 215 -12.60 2.33 -11.86
C HIS A 215 -12.36 2.51 -10.36
N ALA A 216 -12.63 3.70 -9.80
CA ALA A 216 -12.57 3.97 -8.37
C ALA A 216 -13.47 3.01 -7.59
N LYS A 217 -14.71 2.80 -8.03
CA LYS A 217 -15.63 1.84 -7.40
C LYS A 217 -15.05 0.42 -7.41
N ARG A 218 -14.60 -0.06 -8.58
CA ARG A 218 -14.02 -1.41 -8.72
C ARG A 218 -12.72 -1.58 -7.93
N GLN A 219 -11.89 -0.55 -7.82
CA GLN A 219 -10.65 -0.60 -7.04
C GLN A 219 -10.94 -0.61 -5.54
N ARG A 220 -11.92 0.15 -5.05
CA ARG A 220 -12.36 0.08 -3.64
C ARG A 220 -12.76 -1.34 -3.25
N GLU A 221 -13.59 -1.99 -4.06
CA GLU A 221 -13.95 -3.40 -3.83
C GLU A 221 -12.73 -4.34 -3.83
N ARG A 222 -11.68 -4.05 -4.61
CA ARG A 222 -10.43 -4.84 -4.58
C ARG A 222 -9.65 -4.58 -3.30
N PHE A 223 -9.60 -3.34 -2.82
CA PHE A 223 -8.93 -2.98 -1.57
C PHE A 223 -9.64 -3.61 -0.38
N GLU A 224 -10.97 -3.60 -0.35
CA GLU A 224 -11.74 -4.30 0.68
C GLU A 224 -11.44 -5.80 0.70
N ARG A 225 -11.46 -6.47 -0.47
CA ARG A 225 -11.06 -7.89 -0.56
C ARG A 225 -9.62 -8.14 -0.07
N ALA A 226 -8.71 -7.19 -0.31
CA ALA A 226 -7.34 -7.27 0.19
C ALA A 226 -7.30 -7.17 1.72
N LEU A 227 -8.01 -6.21 2.30
CA LEU A 227 -8.13 -6.01 3.74
C LEU A 227 -8.78 -7.21 4.43
N ASP A 228 -9.87 -7.74 3.87
CA ASP A 228 -10.54 -8.95 4.39
C ASP A 228 -9.59 -10.15 4.41
N ARG A 229 -8.76 -10.29 3.36
CA ARG A 229 -7.80 -11.39 3.25
C ARG A 229 -6.65 -11.24 4.25
N ILE A 230 -6.15 -10.01 4.42
CA ILE A 230 -5.13 -9.69 5.44
C ILE A 230 -5.67 -9.99 6.84
N GLU A 231 -6.90 -9.58 7.14
CA GLU A 231 -7.56 -9.84 8.41
C GLU A 231 -7.67 -11.34 8.68
N LEU A 232 -8.06 -12.12 7.68
CA LEU A 232 -8.15 -13.58 7.78
C LEU A 232 -6.78 -14.23 8.05
N ILE A 233 -5.74 -13.80 7.32
CA ILE A 233 -4.35 -14.27 7.52
C ILE A 233 -3.87 -13.95 8.95
N THR A 234 -4.21 -12.78 9.46
CA THR A 234 -3.78 -12.33 10.79
C THR A 234 -4.51 -13.08 11.91
N ARG A 235 -5.82 -13.34 11.74
CA ARG A 235 -6.61 -14.16 12.68
C ARG A 235 -6.12 -15.60 12.74
N ASP A 236 -5.83 -16.21 11.58
CA ASP A 236 -5.30 -17.57 11.46
C ASP A 236 -3.94 -17.73 12.16
N ALA A 237 -3.06 -16.74 12.00
CA ALA A 237 -1.78 -16.69 12.71
C ALA A 237 -1.97 -16.58 14.24
N ALA A 238 -2.90 -15.74 14.70
CA ALA A 238 -3.19 -15.59 16.13
C ALA A 238 -3.79 -16.87 16.76
N ALA A 239 -4.64 -17.58 16.02
CA ALA A 239 -5.20 -18.87 16.46
C ALA A 239 -4.14 -19.96 16.58
N THR A 240 -3.22 -20.03 15.62
CA THR A 240 -2.08 -20.96 15.65
C THR A 240 -1.17 -20.68 16.85
N ALA A 241 -0.82 -19.41 17.09
CA ALA A 241 0.02 -19.02 18.24
C ALA A 241 -0.63 -19.35 19.59
N SER A 242 -1.95 -19.19 19.70
CA SER A 242 -2.71 -19.54 20.91
C SER A 242 -2.72 -21.04 21.17
N SER A 243 -2.81 -21.85 20.10
CA SER A 243 -2.83 -23.31 20.19
C SER A 243 -1.48 -23.87 20.66
N ASP A 244 -0.37 -23.35 20.11
CA ASP A 244 1.00 -23.78 20.44
C ASP A 244 1.38 -23.46 21.90
N SER A 245 0.88 -22.35 22.44
CA SER A 245 1.12 -21.96 23.84
C SER A 245 0.40 -22.85 24.87
N THR A 246 -0.62 -23.61 24.46
CA THR A 246 -1.38 -24.50 25.34
C THR A 246 -0.75 -25.90 25.42
N ASP A 247 0.12 -26.26 24.47
CA ASP A 247 0.71 -27.60 24.33
C ASP A 247 2.12 -27.68 24.93
N THR A 248 2.37 -27.01 26.07
CA THR A 248 3.58 -27.29 26.87
C THR A 248 3.40 -28.67 27.52
N PRO A 249 4.18 -29.70 27.16
CA PRO A 249 4.09 -30.99 27.81
C PRO A 249 4.76 -30.85 29.18
N GLU A 250 3.95 -30.58 30.20
CA GLU A 250 4.34 -30.86 31.57
C GLU A 250 4.43 -32.39 31.72
N ALA A 251 5.65 -32.86 32.02
CA ALA A 251 6.01 -34.22 32.41
C ALA A 251 6.20 -35.27 31.31
N ASP A 252 7.44 -35.40 30.83
CA ASP A 252 8.08 -36.72 30.85
C ASP A 252 9.54 -36.63 31.36
N SER A 253 9.67 -36.33 32.64
CA SER A 253 10.92 -36.52 33.41
C SER A 253 11.01 -37.94 33.99
N ARG A 254 10.50 -38.97 33.30
CA ARG A 254 10.57 -40.38 33.76
C ARG A 254 11.35 -41.32 32.85
N SER A 255 12.09 -40.81 31.88
CA SER A 255 13.05 -41.60 31.11
C SER A 255 14.51 -41.31 31.50
N ALA A 256 14.81 -41.35 32.81
CA ALA A 256 16.14 -41.77 33.26
C ALA A 256 16.14 -43.31 33.23
N LEU A 257 16.25 -43.85 32.02
CA LEU A 257 16.45 -45.27 31.79
C LEU A 257 17.82 -45.65 32.36
N ASP A 258 17.74 -46.33 33.50
CA ASP A 258 18.75 -47.09 34.20
C ASP A 258 19.62 -47.90 33.22
N LEU A 259 20.88 -47.48 33.06
CA LEU A 259 21.85 -48.02 32.12
C LEU A 259 22.87 -48.94 32.82
N ASP A 260 22.60 -49.36 34.06
CA ASP A 260 23.50 -50.18 34.89
C ASP A 260 23.07 -51.65 35.05
N ALA A 261 22.10 -52.12 34.27
CA ALA A 261 21.64 -53.52 34.31
C ALA A 261 22.05 -54.31 33.05
N LEU A 262 23.34 -54.49 32.82
CA LEU A 262 23.84 -55.56 31.95
C LEU A 262 24.96 -56.34 32.66
N PRO A 263 24.75 -57.64 32.97
CA PRO A 263 25.82 -58.49 33.49
C PRO A 263 26.82 -58.85 32.38
N ASP A 264 28.10 -58.66 32.69
CA ASP A 264 29.24 -59.17 31.94
C ASP A 264 29.06 -60.66 31.62
N THR A 265 29.22 -61.03 30.34
CA THR A 265 29.61 -62.39 29.96
C THR A 265 30.71 -62.38 28.92
N PRO A 266 31.63 -63.36 28.98
CA PRO A 266 32.99 -63.20 28.49
C PRO A 266 33.17 -63.61 27.03
N GLU A 267 34.24 -63.03 26.50
CA GLU A 267 34.98 -63.32 25.28
C GLU A 267 35.17 -64.83 25.02
N ALA A 268 34.69 -65.30 23.86
CA ALA A 268 35.17 -66.54 23.25
C ALA A 268 35.20 -66.38 21.72
N ALA A 269 36.44 -66.28 21.24
CA ALA A 269 36.88 -66.31 19.86
C ALA A 269 36.06 -67.16 18.88
N ARG A 270 35.95 -66.67 17.63
CA ARG A 270 36.23 -67.48 16.44
C ARG A 270 36.43 -66.62 15.18
N ASP A 271 37.64 -66.73 14.66
CA ASP A 271 38.05 -66.51 13.28
C ASP A 271 37.04 -67.02 12.22
N ALA A 272 36.86 -66.22 11.17
CA ALA A 272 36.76 -66.63 9.75
C ALA A 272 36.40 -65.37 8.93
N SER A 273 37.35 -64.70 8.27
CA SER A 273 37.88 -65.00 6.92
C SER A 273 36.92 -64.70 5.75
N SER A 274 37.53 -64.16 4.69
CA SER A 274 37.04 -63.96 3.30
C SER A 274 36.12 -62.73 3.06
N SER A 275 36.54 -61.65 2.39
CA SER A 275 37.08 -61.46 1.03
C SER A 275 36.02 -61.52 -0.09
N TRP A 276 35.49 -60.37 -0.54
CA TRP A 276 34.99 -60.13 -1.91
C TRP A 276 35.05 -58.60 -2.17
N ARG A 277 36.05 -58.06 -2.88
CA ARG A 277 36.17 -57.83 -4.34
C ARG A 277 35.04 -57.01 -4.99
N THR A 278 35.39 -55.76 -5.32
CA THR A 278 35.35 -55.06 -6.63
C THR A 278 34.19 -55.18 -7.64
N ARG A 279 34.01 -54.02 -8.33
CA ARG A 279 33.21 -53.66 -9.53
C ARG A 279 31.80 -53.14 -9.19
N SER A 280 31.35 -52.00 -9.71
CA SER A 280 31.63 -51.36 -11.01
C SER A 280 31.55 -49.84 -10.90
#